data_AF-A0A1F3IYF6-F1
#
_entry.id   AF-A0A1F3IYF6-F1
#
_cell.length_a   1.000
_cell.length_b   1.000
_cell.length_c   1.000
_cell.angle_alpha   90.00
_cell.angle_beta   90.00
_cell.angle_gamma   90.00
#
_symmetry.space_group_name_H-M   'P 1'
#
loop_
_entity.id
_entity.type
_entity.pdbx_description
1 polymer ?
#
loop_
_entity_poly.entity_id
_entity_poly.type
_entity_poly.pdbx_seq_one_letter_code
_entity_poly.pdbx_strand_id
1 'polypeptide(L)' 'MKIFRPFQKVWKFYADGFRNMPSWGRQAWAVVIFKGIVVFIIMKFVFFPNQLKKNFDTDEQRSEHVLDQLTKTK' A
#
# COMPACT_ATOMS: atom_id res chain seq x y z
N MET A 1 -19.57 -27.65 -5.08
CA MET A 1 -18.31 -27.47 -4.34
C MET A 1 -17.08 -27.93 -5.15
N LYS A 2 -16.84 -27.38 -6.35
CA LYS A 2 -15.71 -27.75 -7.25
C LYS A 2 -14.85 -26.56 -7.73
N ILE A 3 -15.16 -25.33 -7.30
CA ILE A 3 -14.44 -24.10 -7.72
C ILE A 3 -13.14 -23.85 -6.93
N PHE A 4 -13.00 -24.39 -5.72
CA PHE A 4 -11.85 -24.09 -4.84
C PHE A 4 -10.55 -24.84 -5.22
N ARG A 5 -10.63 -25.93 -5.98
CA ARG A 5 -9.47 -26.75 -6.36
C ARG A 5 -8.44 -26.05 -7.26
N PRO A 6 -8.82 -25.29 -8.32
CA PRO A 6 -7.85 -24.57 -9.13
C PRO A 6 -7.10 -23.50 -8.32
N PHE A 7 -7.80 -22.75 -7.46
CA PHE A 7 -7.17 -21.74 -6.61
C PHE A 7 -6.11 -22.34 -5.68
N GLN A 8 -6.43 -23.47 -5.03
CA GLN A 8 -5.48 -24.20 -4.18
C GLN A 8 -4.25 -24.69 -4.96
N LYS A 9 -4.43 -25.16 -6.20
CA LYS A 9 -3.32 -25.59 -7.06
C LYS A 9 -2.42 -24.43 -7.47
N VAL A 10 -3.02 -23.29 -7.86
CA VAL A 10 -2.30 -22.07 -8.23
C VAL A 10 -1.49 -21.56 -7.04
N TRP A 11 -2.12 -21.45 -5.86
CA TRP A 11 -1.42 -21.07 -4.64
C TRP A 11 -0.24 -21.99 -4.33
N LYS A 12 -0.46 -23.31 -4.38
CA LYS A 12 0.59 -24.29 -4.12
C LYS A 12 1.75 -24.18 -5.12
N PHE A 13 1.46 -23.93 -6.40
CA PHE A 13 2.49 -23.70 -7.41
C PHE A 13 3.38 -22.50 -7.09
N TYR A 14 2.79 -21.35 -6.74
CA TYR A 14 3.56 -20.16 -6.36
C TYR A 14 4.36 -20.39 -5.07
N ALA A 15 3.74 -21.00 -4.05
CA ALA A 15 4.40 -21.28 -2.78
C ALA A 15 5.58 -22.27 -2.95
N ASP A 16 5.38 -23.36 -3.71
CA ASP A 16 6.42 -24.35 -3.98
C ASP A 16 7.54 -23.75 -4.85
N GLY A 17 7.19 -22.91 -5.83
CA GLY A 17 8.18 -22.19 -6.65
C GLY A 17 9.05 -21.24 -5.84
N PHE A 18 8.44 -20.48 -4.91
CA PHE A 18 9.18 -19.58 -4.03
C PHE A 18 10.06 -20.33 -3.01
N ARG A 19 9.56 -21.48 -2.50
CA ARG A 19 10.29 -22.32 -1.54
C ARG A 19 11.50 -22.99 -2.17
N ASN A 20 11.39 -23.44 -3.42
CA ASN A 20 12.46 -24.08 -4.17
C ASN A 20 13.38 -23.09 -4.89
N MET A 21 13.19 -21.78 -4.71
CA MET A 21 14.00 -20.76 -5.35
C MET A 21 15.43 -20.75 -4.78
N PRO A 22 16.46 -20.59 -5.62
CA PRO A 22 17.83 -20.37 -5.16
C PRO A 22 17.95 -19.16 -4.23
N SER A 23 18.98 -19.15 -3.38
CA SER A 23 19.24 -18.05 -2.43
C SER A 23 19.26 -16.67 -3.08
N TRP A 24 19.87 -16.55 -4.27
CA TRP A 24 19.94 -15.30 -5.03
C TRP A 24 18.56 -14.81 -5.51
N GLY A 25 17.65 -15.72 -5.86
CA GLY A 25 16.31 -15.35 -6.32
C GLY A 25 15.45 -14.81 -5.18
N ARG A 26 15.57 -15.43 -4.00
CA ARG A 26 14.91 -14.94 -2.77
C ARG A 26 15.44 -13.56 -2.37
N GLN A 27 16.75 -13.35 -2.49
CA GLN A 27 17.38 -12.05 -2.27
C GLN A 27 16.87 -10.99 -3.26
N ALA A 28 16.78 -11.32 -4.56
CA ALA A 28 16.25 -10.40 -5.57
C ALA A 28 14.79 -9.99 -5.26
N TRP A 29 13.94 -10.93 -4.85
CA TRP A 29 12.58 -10.63 -4.42
C TRP A 29 12.53 -9.69 -3.21
N ALA A 30 13.39 -9.91 -2.22
CA ALA A 30 13.51 -9.02 -1.07
C ALA A 30 13.89 -7.59 -1.49
N VAL A 31 14.82 -7.45 -2.45
CA VAL A 31 15.23 -6.15 -3.00
C VAL A 31 14.07 -5.47 -3.74
N VAL A 32 13.30 -6.21 -4.54
CA VAL A 32 12.14 -5.65 -5.27
C VAL A 32 11.07 -5.16 -4.31
N ILE A 33 10.72 -5.96 -3.29
CA ILE A 33 9.74 -5.58 -2.27
C ILE A 33 10.22 -4.34 -1.51
N PHE A 34 11.49 -4.33 -1.08
CA PHE A 34 12.07 -3.21 -0.36
C PHE A 34 12.04 -1.92 -1.21
N LYS A 35 12.46 -1.99 -2.47
CA LYS A 35 12.39 -0.84 -3.40
C LYS A 35 10.95 -0.37 -3.59
N GLY A 36 9.99 -1.29 -3.72
CA GLY A 36 8.56 -0.95 -3.83
C GLY A 36 8.07 -0.16 -2.61
N ILE A 37 8.41 -0.62 -1.40
CA ILE A 37 8.08 0.07 -0.14
C ILE A 37 8.74 1.46 -0.09
N VAL A 38 10.02 1.56 -0.44
CA VAL A 38 10.76 2.84 -0.41
C VAL A 38 10.14 3.86 -1.37
N VAL A 39 9.83 3.46 -2.61
CA VAL A 39 9.18 4.35 -3.58
C VAL A 39 7.79 4.77 -3.09
N PHE A 40 7.01 3.84 -2.54
CA PHE A 40 5.69 4.14 -1.98
C PHE A 40 5.78 5.16 -0.82
N ILE A 41 6.76 5.00 0.07
CA ILE A 41 6.98 5.92 1.19
C ILE A 41 7.38 7.31 0.68
N ILE A 42 8.34 7.40 -0.23
CA ILE A 42 8.76 8.69 -0.83
C ILE A 42 7.56 9.38 -1.47
N MET A 43 6.81 8.64 -2.30
CA MET A 43 5.60 9.15 -2.94
C MET A 43 4.57 9.61 -1.90
N LYS A 44 4.34 8.84 -0.83
CA LYS A 44 3.40 9.23 0.23
C LYS A 44 3.78 10.54 0.90
N PHE A 45 5.06 10.74 1.20
CA PHE A 45 5.52 11.97 1.86
C PHE A 45 5.49 13.19 0.93
N VAL A 46 5.86 13.02 -0.34
CA VAL A 46 5.89 14.12 -1.32
C VAL A 46 4.47 14.52 -1.75
N PHE A 47 3.63 13.55 -2.10
CA PHE A 47 2.30 13.83 -2.67
C PHE A 47 1.20 14.01 -1.63
N PHE A 48 1.37 13.50 -0.40
CA PHE A 48 0.34 13.55 0.64
C PHE A 48 0.89 14.07 1.98
N PRO A 49 1.35 15.33 2.04
CA PRO A 49 1.74 15.97 3.29
C PRO A 49 0.55 16.07 4.26
N ASN A 50 0.80 16.04 5.57
CA ASN A 50 -0.22 16.16 6.61
C ASN A 50 -0.69 17.63 6.79
N GLN A 51 -1.35 18.18 5.76
CA GLN A 51 -1.83 19.57 5.75
C GLN A 51 -2.80 19.88 6.90
N LEU A 52 -3.72 18.94 7.20
CA LEU A 52 -4.73 19.13 8.24
C LEU A 52 -4.12 19.30 9.64
N LYS A 53 -3.06 18.54 9.96
CA LYS A 53 -2.39 18.66 11.27
C LYS A 53 -1.45 19.86 11.37
N LYS A 54 -1.03 20.43 10.23
CA LYS A 54 -0.11 21.57 10.20
C LYS A 54 -0.84 22.90 10.35
N ASN A 55 -2.07 23.00 9.85
CA ASN A 55 -2.79 24.26 9.73
C ASN A 55 -3.93 24.44 10.76
N PHE A 56 -4.25 23.41 11.55
CA PHE A 56 -5.37 23.41 12.49
C PHE A 56 -5.01 22.69 13.79
N ASP A 57 -5.32 23.33 14.93
CA ASP A 57 -5.00 22.81 16.26
C ASP A 57 -6.06 21.80 16.75
N THR A 58 -7.34 22.05 16.49
CA THR A 58 -8.44 21.18 16.96
C THR A 58 -8.94 20.24 15.87
N ASP A 59 -9.48 19.08 16.27
CA ASP A 59 -10.14 18.15 15.35
C ASP A 59 -11.39 18.78 14.70
N GLU A 60 -12.13 19.59 15.46
CA GLU A 60 -13.31 20.31 15.00
C GLU A 60 -12.99 21.22 13.81
N GLN A 61 -11.93 22.04 13.93
CA GLN A 61 -11.48 22.94 12.87
C GLN A 61 -11.04 22.18 11.60
N ARG A 62 -10.41 21.01 11.77
CA ARG A 62 -10.04 20.17 10.63
C ARG A 62 -11.26 19.62 9.92
N SER A 63 -12.26 19.17 10.67
CA SER A 63 -13.51 18.62 10.14
C SER A 63 -14.28 19.68 9.36
N GLU A 64 -14.49 20.86 9.96
CA GLU A 64 -15.16 21.98 9.31
C GLU A 64 -14.48 22.41 8.02
N HIS A 65 -13.14 22.50 8.00
CA HIS A 65 -12.39 22.84 6.80
C HIS A 65 -12.58 21.80 5.67
N VAL A 66 -12.54 20.51 6.00
CA VAL A 66 -12.76 19.44 5.01
C VAL A 66 -14.20 19.48 4.47
N LEU A 67 -15.18 19.67 5.35
CA LEU A 67 -16.60 19.77 4.97
C LEU A 67 -16.85 20.96 4.04
N ASP A 68 -16.26 22.12 4.34
CA ASP A 68 -16.35 23.31 3.50
C ASP A 68 -15.75 23.06 2.11
N GLN A 69 -14.57 22.44 2.00
CA GLN A 69 -13.95 22.12 0.71
C GLN A 69 -14.77 21.12 -0.13
N LEU A 70 -15.34 20.08 0.52
CA LEU A 70 -16.18 19.09 -0.16
C LEU A 70 -17.52 19.67 -0.63
N THR A 71 -18.06 20.64 0.11
CA THR A 71 -19.38 21.25 -0.19
C THR A 71 -19.27 22.47 -1.12
N LYS A 72 -18.12 23.17 -1.13
CA LYS A 72 -17.83 24.29 -2.05
C LYS A 72 -17.50 23.87 -3.47
N THR A 73 -17.36 22.57 -3.73
CA THR A 73 -17.17 22.06 -5.09
C THR A 73 -18.46 22.32 -5.88
N LYS A 74 -18.46 23.40 -6.67
CA LYS A 74 -19.44 23.67 -7.73
C LYS A 74 -19.19 22.75 -8.92
#